data_AF-A0A8H4V265-F1
#
_entry.id   AF-A0A8H4V265-F1
#
_cell.length_a   1.000
_cell.length_b   1.000
_cell.length_c   1.000
_cell.angle_alpha   90.00
_cell.angle_beta   90.00
_cell.angle_gamma   90.00
#
_symmetry.space_group_name_H-M   'P 1'
#
loop_
_entity.id
_entity.type
_entity.pdbx_description
1 polymer ?
#
loop_
_entity_poly.entity_id
_entity_poly.type
_entity_poly.pdbx_seq_one_letter_code
_entity_poly.pdbx_strand_id
1 'polypeptide(L)'
;MAATGTADDIAQRIYARCREQFSGSQLLYQRDILSLGIIPAKNLEILLECTQKLVDQNLFRVYQDSDNRLAWKVIAEEDAEKIQSLNDTEKLVYNVIHSTGRTGIWIRQLGKRTDLHKTSLDKALKSLEGKNFIKSIFNVKHPGKKVYMLAELTPAEDVTGGAWFTDGVLDAEFIGVLSDYIEMQVSNRSWYEVVSKPSAGGSNNKRQKLNTGEIAKQTEITASEKEKKYYPYPADYKSYPTVGEITVEVNKTGITPVKLDEGSISQLLRMMCFDGRLIALNDHTNYKAVRRPNEIIKARADSDRPPEV
;
A
#
# COMPACT_ATOMS: atom_id res chain seq x y z
N MET A 1 -5.99 -42.73 34.08
CA MET A 1 -6.81 -43.25 32.97
C MET A 1 -6.04 -43.07 31.69
N ALA A 2 -5.47 -44.15 31.13
CA ALA A 2 -4.74 -44.09 29.87
C ALA A 2 -5.76 -44.03 28.72
N ALA A 3 -5.81 -42.90 28.02
CA ALA A 3 -6.67 -42.74 26.85
C ALA A 3 -6.13 -43.63 25.72
N THR A 4 -6.79 -44.78 25.52
CA THR A 4 -6.63 -45.62 24.33
C THR A 4 -7.38 -44.98 23.17
N GLY A 5 -6.86 -43.84 22.69
CA GLY A 5 -7.23 -43.30 21.39
C GLY A 5 -6.51 -44.08 20.30
N THR A 6 -7.09 -44.17 19.09
CA THR A 6 -6.36 -44.63 17.91
C THR A 6 -5.16 -43.72 17.64
N ALA A 7 -4.16 -44.19 16.90
CA ALA A 7 -2.98 -43.39 16.55
C ALA A 7 -3.34 -42.03 15.90
N ASP A 8 -4.50 -41.94 15.24
CA ASP A 8 -5.01 -40.72 14.62
C ASP A 8 -5.57 -39.73 15.67
N ASP A 9 -6.30 -40.21 16.69
CA ASP A 9 -6.77 -39.38 17.81
C ASP A 9 -5.58 -38.79 18.60
N ILE A 10 -4.55 -39.60 18.81
CA ILE A 10 -3.31 -39.17 19.48
C ILE A 10 -2.61 -38.11 18.63
N ALA A 11 -2.52 -38.31 17.31
CA ALA A 11 -1.91 -37.34 16.38
C ALA A 11 -2.66 -36.00 16.39
N GLN A 12 -3.99 -36.01 16.30
CA GLN A 12 -4.80 -34.78 16.34
C GLN A 12 -4.67 -34.05 17.68
N ARG A 13 -4.64 -34.78 18.80
CA ARG A 13 -4.40 -34.19 20.13
C ARG A 13 -3.01 -33.59 20.27
N ILE A 14 -1.99 -34.23 19.70
CA ILE A 14 -0.63 -33.64 19.62
C ILE A 14 -0.68 -32.33 18.86
N TYR A 15 -1.30 -32.31 17.67
CA TYR A 15 -1.41 -31.10 16.85
C TYR A 15 -2.14 -29.96 17.59
N ALA A 16 -3.30 -30.24 18.18
CA ALA A 16 -4.08 -29.25 18.93
C ALA A 16 -3.28 -28.65 20.11
N ARG A 17 -2.60 -29.50 20.89
CA ARG A 17 -1.79 -29.05 22.03
C ARG A 17 -0.53 -28.32 21.60
N CYS A 18 0.07 -28.70 20.49
CA CYS A 18 1.19 -27.97 19.92
C CYS A 18 0.79 -26.56 19.48
N ARG A 19 -0.41 -26.39 18.90
CA ARG A 19 -0.94 -25.09 18.48
C ARG A 19 -1.28 -24.16 19.66
N GLU A 20 -1.68 -24.73 20.80
CA GLU A 20 -1.94 -23.98 22.03
C GLU A 20 -0.65 -23.53 22.75
N GLN A 21 0.34 -24.42 22.86
CA GLN A 21 1.53 -24.16 23.68
C GLN A 21 2.68 -23.50 22.93
N PHE A 22 2.76 -23.66 21.61
CA PHE A 22 3.90 -23.20 20.83
C PHE A 22 3.48 -22.23 19.73
N SER A 23 4.33 -21.22 19.52
CA SER A 23 4.15 -20.31 18.39
C SER A 23 4.42 -21.05 17.07
N GLY A 24 3.68 -20.71 16.01
CA GLY A 24 3.85 -21.32 14.68
C GLY A 24 5.23 -21.12 14.05
N SER A 25 6.14 -20.35 14.67
CA SER A 25 7.52 -20.17 14.23
C SER A 25 8.54 -21.02 14.99
N GLN A 26 8.13 -21.70 16.07
CA GLN A 26 9.03 -22.46 16.93
C GLN A 26 9.30 -23.85 16.34
N LEU A 27 10.58 -24.26 16.39
CA LEU A 27 10.99 -25.63 16.10
C LEU A 27 10.74 -26.50 17.34
N LEU A 28 9.96 -27.55 17.17
CA LEU A 28 9.62 -28.52 18.20
C LEU A 28 10.53 -29.72 18.08
N TYR A 29 11.19 -30.09 19.17
CA TYR A 29 11.99 -31.31 19.23
C TYR A 29 11.21 -32.44 19.87
N GLN A 30 11.74 -33.66 19.76
CA GLN A 30 11.17 -34.85 20.38
C GLN A 30 10.87 -34.65 21.87
N ARG A 31 11.75 -33.96 22.61
CA ARG A 31 11.55 -33.65 24.03
C ARG A 31 10.32 -32.78 24.26
N ASP A 32 10.07 -31.80 23.40
CA ASP A 32 8.97 -30.85 23.55
C ASP A 32 7.64 -31.56 23.30
N ILE A 33 7.57 -32.41 22.26
CA ILE A 33 6.39 -33.24 21.98
C ILE A 33 6.14 -34.26 23.11
N LEU A 34 7.19 -34.89 23.66
CA LEU A 34 7.07 -35.79 24.80
C LEU A 34 6.63 -35.08 26.08
N SER A 35 7.01 -33.82 26.26
CA SER A 35 6.64 -33.04 27.44
C SER A 35 5.13 -32.76 27.53
N LEU A 36 4.41 -32.85 26.41
CA LEU A 36 2.95 -32.70 26.35
C LEU A 36 2.20 -33.79 27.11
N GLY A 37 2.85 -34.93 27.40
CA GLY A 37 2.26 -36.03 28.17
C GLY A 37 1.11 -36.76 27.48
N ILE A 38 0.92 -36.55 26.17
CA ILE A 38 -0.18 -37.12 25.37
C ILE A 38 0.12 -38.57 24.98
N ILE A 39 1.41 -38.89 24.79
CA ILE A 39 1.85 -40.18 24.28
C ILE A 39 1.85 -41.23 25.40
N PRO A 40 1.11 -42.35 25.24
CA PRO A 40 1.10 -43.43 26.22
C PRO A 40 2.51 -43.95 26.50
N ALA A 41 2.87 -44.05 27.78
CA ALA A 41 4.16 -44.57 28.26
C ALA A 41 5.42 -43.88 27.68
N LYS A 42 5.29 -42.68 27.06
CA LYS A 42 6.37 -42.00 26.35
C LYS A 42 7.04 -42.91 25.27
N ASN A 43 6.27 -43.81 24.66
CA ASN A 43 6.77 -44.68 23.62
C ASN A 43 7.18 -43.85 22.37
N LEU A 44 8.46 -43.96 21.99
CA LEU A 44 9.02 -43.23 20.86
C LEU A 44 8.48 -43.71 19.52
N GLU A 45 8.13 -44.99 19.39
CA GLU A 45 7.58 -45.54 18.15
C GLU A 45 6.23 -44.91 17.83
N ILE A 46 5.35 -44.80 18.83
CA ILE A 46 4.04 -44.15 18.70
C ILE A 46 4.20 -42.65 18.42
N LEU A 47 5.17 -41.99 19.06
CA LEU A 47 5.49 -40.58 18.74
C LEU A 47 5.86 -40.45 17.27
N LEU A 48 6.80 -41.27 16.79
CA LEU A 48 7.28 -41.20 15.41
C LEU A 48 6.16 -41.52 14.42
N GLU A 49 5.34 -42.54 14.69
CA GLU A 49 4.17 -42.86 13.86
C GLU A 49 3.18 -41.68 13.80
N CYS A 50 2.80 -41.10 14.95
CA CYS A 50 1.89 -39.95 14.99
C CYS A 50 2.50 -38.72 14.29
N THR A 51 3.78 -38.42 14.52
CA THR A 51 4.45 -37.29 13.86
C THR A 51 4.59 -37.51 12.35
N GLN A 52 4.85 -38.73 11.89
CA GLN A 52 4.87 -39.06 10.47
C GLN A 52 3.49 -38.86 9.84
N LYS A 53 2.42 -39.31 10.50
CA LYS A 53 1.04 -39.05 10.04
C LYS A 53 0.72 -37.57 9.94
N LEU A 54 1.15 -36.77 10.92
CA LEU A 54 0.98 -35.31 10.88
C LEU A 54 1.78 -34.66 9.74
N VAL A 55 2.95 -35.23 9.41
CA VAL A 55 3.75 -34.80 8.25
C VAL A 55 3.06 -35.18 6.94
N ASP A 56 2.50 -36.38 6.83
CA ASP A 56 1.76 -36.83 5.65
C ASP A 56 0.50 -35.97 5.42
N GLN A 57 -0.13 -35.50 6.49
CA GLN A 57 -1.23 -34.53 6.47
C GLN A 57 -0.78 -33.08 6.23
N ASN A 58 0.52 -32.80 6.09
CA ASN A 58 1.12 -31.47 5.97
C ASN A 58 0.86 -30.52 7.16
N LEU A 59 0.39 -31.06 8.30
CA LEU A 59 0.22 -30.30 9.54
C LEU A 59 1.56 -30.05 10.22
N PHE A 60 2.51 -30.99 10.08
CA PHE A 60 3.87 -30.86 10.56
C PHE A 60 4.85 -30.80 9.39
N ARG A 61 5.89 -29.96 9.54
CA ARG A 61 7.01 -29.91 8.62
C ARG A 61 8.29 -30.31 9.31
N VAL A 62 8.97 -31.30 8.74
CA VAL A 62 10.24 -31.80 9.25
C VAL A 62 11.37 -30.84 8.87
N TYR A 63 12.19 -30.52 9.86
CA TYR A 63 13.47 -29.83 9.74
C TYR A 63 14.55 -30.71 10.37
N GLN A 64 15.76 -30.60 9.85
CA GLN A 64 16.94 -31.19 10.47
C GLN A 64 17.85 -30.04 10.91
N ASP A 65 18.21 -30.05 12.18
CA ASP A 65 19.18 -29.11 12.72
C ASP A 65 20.62 -29.55 12.37
N SER A 66 21.57 -28.63 12.55
CA SER A 66 23.02 -28.82 12.40
C SER A 66 23.57 -30.06 13.13
N ASP A 67 22.95 -30.45 14.24
CA ASP A 67 23.28 -31.65 15.02
C ASP A 67 22.60 -32.93 14.52
N ASN A 68 22.01 -32.93 13.32
CA ASN A 68 21.23 -34.03 12.73
C ASN A 68 20.02 -34.46 13.59
N ARG A 69 19.49 -33.54 14.40
CA ARG A 69 18.29 -33.76 15.21
C ARG A 69 17.05 -33.42 14.42
N LEU A 70 16.04 -34.29 14.49
CA LEU A 70 14.73 -34.04 13.91
C LEU A 70 14.00 -32.97 14.73
N ALA A 71 13.55 -31.94 14.02
CA ALA A 71 12.67 -30.91 14.54
C ALA A 71 11.41 -30.84 13.66
N TRP A 72 10.29 -30.47 14.26
CA TRP A 72 9.03 -30.27 13.56
C TRP A 72 8.56 -28.84 13.74
N LYS A 73 8.01 -28.26 12.67
CA LYS A 73 7.32 -26.99 12.71
C LYS A 73 5.83 -27.23 12.48
N VAL A 74 4.99 -26.63 13.31
CA VAL A 74 3.54 -26.69 13.17
C VAL A 74 3.11 -25.76 12.04
N ILE A 75 2.32 -26.26 11.11
CA ILE A 75 1.67 -25.52 10.03
C ILE A 75 0.19 -25.36 10.38
N ALA A 76 -0.42 -24.22 10.08
CA ALA A 76 -1.86 -24.03 10.28
C ALA A 76 -2.67 -24.94 9.33
N GLU A 77 -3.86 -25.40 9.75
CA GLU A 77 -4.72 -26.26 8.91
C GLU A 77 -5.01 -25.63 7.55
N GLU A 78 -5.27 -24.32 7.52
CA GLU A 78 -5.52 -23.56 6.29
C GLU A 78 -4.34 -23.68 5.31
N ASP A 79 -3.11 -23.63 5.81
CA ASP A 79 -1.91 -23.77 4.97
C ASP A 79 -1.64 -25.24 4.61
N ALA A 80 -1.97 -26.18 5.50
CA ALA A 80 -1.87 -27.60 5.23
C ALA A 80 -2.83 -28.04 4.12
N GLU A 81 -4.08 -27.54 4.12
CA GLU A 81 -5.06 -27.77 3.04
C GLU A 81 -4.58 -27.20 1.71
N LYS A 82 -4.04 -25.97 1.72
CA LYS A 82 -3.42 -25.36 0.53
C LYS A 82 -2.31 -26.26 0.01
N ILE A 83 -1.39 -26.70 0.86
CA ILE A 83 -0.25 -27.57 0.49
C ILE A 83 -0.71 -28.95 0.01
N GLN A 84 -1.75 -29.53 0.60
CA GLN A 84 -2.25 -30.85 0.23
C GLN A 84 -2.81 -30.87 -1.21
N SER A 85 -3.36 -29.75 -1.67
CA SER A 85 -3.87 -29.59 -3.04
C SER A 85 -2.78 -29.38 -4.12
N LEU A 86 -1.51 -29.31 -3.72
CA LEU A 86 -0.38 -28.99 -4.59
C LEU A 86 0.43 -30.22 -4.99
N ASN A 87 1.01 -30.17 -6.19
CA ASN A 87 2.00 -31.14 -6.64
C ASN A 87 3.34 -30.95 -5.93
N ASP A 88 4.22 -31.95 -5.88
CA ASP A 88 5.51 -31.86 -5.15
C ASP A 88 6.38 -30.66 -5.60
N THR A 89 6.42 -30.39 -6.91
CA THR A 89 7.09 -29.21 -7.47
C THR A 89 6.46 -27.90 -6.99
N GLU A 90 5.13 -27.84 -6.94
CA GLU A 90 4.39 -26.66 -6.48
C GLU A 90 4.56 -26.45 -4.97
N LYS A 91 4.55 -27.54 -4.18
CA LYS A 91 4.84 -27.52 -2.74
C LYS A 91 6.23 -26.95 -2.48
N LEU A 92 7.24 -27.39 -3.23
CA LEU A 92 8.60 -26.87 -3.10
C LEU A 92 8.66 -25.36 -3.37
N VAL A 93 8.04 -24.90 -4.47
CA VAL A 93 8.00 -23.48 -4.83
C VAL A 93 7.25 -22.65 -3.79
N TYR A 94 6.06 -23.10 -3.38
CA TYR A 94 5.25 -22.44 -2.36
C TYR A 94 6.00 -22.32 -1.03
N ASN A 95 6.67 -23.39 -0.61
CA ASN A 95 7.48 -23.42 0.61
C ASN A 95 8.63 -22.40 0.60
N VAL A 96 9.30 -22.22 -0.54
CA VAL A 96 10.34 -21.18 -0.67
C VAL A 96 9.75 -19.78 -0.62
N ILE A 97 8.62 -19.54 -1.29
CA ILE A 97 7.93 -18.24 -1.25
C ILE A 97 7.43 -17.93 0.17
N HIS A 98 6.84 -18.92 0.84
CA HIS A 98 6.38 -18.80 2.24
C HIS A 98 7.52 -18.43 3.19
N SER A 99 8.74 -18.94 2.95
CA SER A 99 9.91 -18.57 3.76
C SER A 99 10.35 -17.11 3.62
N THR A 100 9.95 -16.42 2.54
CA THR A 100 10.34 -15.02 2.28
C THR A 100 9.39 -13.98 2.86
N GLY A 101 8.17 -14.39 3.25
CA GLY A 101 7.20 -13.51 3.89
C GLY A 101 6.89 -12.24 3.07
N ARG A 102 7.02 -11.08 3.71
CA ARG A 102 6.62 -9.76 3.15
C ARG A 102 7.57 -9.18 2.11
N THR A 103 8.82 -9.67 2.02
CA THR A 103 9.78 -9.17 1.01
C THR A 103 9.56 -9.83 -0.35
N GLY A 104 8.97 -11.03 -0.36
CA GLY A 104 8.86 -11.88 -1.53
C GLY A 104 10.21 -12.39 -2.04
N ILE A 105 10.18 -13.09 -3.17
CA ILE A 105 11.36 -13.63 -3.85
C ILE A 105 11.36 -13.35 -5.35
N TRP A 106 12.52 -12.97 -5.89
CA TRP A 106 12.69 -12.77 -7.33
C TRP A 106 12.70 -14.10 -8.09
N ILE A 107 12.03 -14.18 -9.25
CA ILE A 107 11.93 -15.41 -10.07
C ILE A 107 13.28 -16.10 -10.33
N ARG A 108 14.35 -15.34 -10.59
CA ARG A 108 15.70 -15.92 -10.80
C ARG A 108 16.31 -16.50 -9.53
N GLN A 109 16.08 -15.87 -8.38
CA GLN A 109 16.53 -16.40 -7.09
C GLN A 109 15.70 -17.61 -6.66
N LEU A 110 14.40 -17.60 -6.98
CA LEU A 110 13.50 -18.73 -6.74
C LEU A 110 13.98 -19.96 -7.50
N GLY A 111 14.28 -19.84 -8.81
CA GLY A 111 14.83 -20.94 -9.59
C GLY A 111 16.17 -21.47 -9.06
N LYS A 112 17.05 -20.59 -8.56
CA LYS A 112 18.32 -21.01 -7.93
C LYS A 112 18.12 -21.76 -6.60
N ARG A 113 17.06 -21.45 -5.84
CA ARG A 113 16.78 -22.11 -4.56
C ARG A 113 16.05 -23.44 -4.73
N THR A 114 15.20 -23.55 -5.74
CA THR A 114 14.43 -24.78 -5.99
C THR A 114 15.15 -25.76 -6.90
N ASP A 115 16.22 -25.33 -7.59
CA ASP A 115 16.98 -26.11 -8.57
C ASP A 115 16.08 -26.72 -9.67
N LEU A 116 14.99 -26.02 -10.01
CA LEU A 116 14.01 -26.45 -11.00
C LEU A 116 14.32 -25.89 -12.38
N HIS A 117 14.06 -26.69 -13.42
CA HIS A 117 14.10 -26.21 -14.80
C HIS A 117 13.06 -25.11 -15.02
N LYS A 118 13.41 -24.08 -15.81
CA LYS A 118 12.58 -22.88 -16.05
C LYS A 118 11.14 -23.20 -16.42
N THR A 119 10.92 -24.16 -17.34
CA THR A 119 9.57 -24.56 -17.78
C THR A 119 8.72 -25.15 -16.64
N SER A 120 9.34 -25.90 -15.75
CA SER A 120 8.64 -26.52 -14.60
C SER A 120 8.28 -25.45 -13.57
N LEU A 121 9.22 -24.54 -13.29
CA LEU A 121 9.00 -23.40 -12.41
C LEU A 121 7.88 -22.49 -12.94
N ASP A 122 7.87 -22.14 -14.23
CA ASP A 122 6.85 -21.29 -14.82
C ASP A 122 5.45 -21.95 -14.78
N LYS A 123 5.36 -23.27 -14.95
CA LYS A 123 4.10 -24.03 -14.79
C LYS A 123 3.61 -24.00 -13.35
N ALA A 124 4.50 -24.26 -12.39
CA ALA A 124 4.16 -24.24 -10.96
C ALA A 124 3.70 -22.84 -10.52
N LEU A 125 4.40 -21.78 -10.95
CA LEU A 125 4.02 -20.40 -10.65
C LEU A 125 2.64 -20.04 -11.22
N LYS A 126 2.35 -20.42 -12.47
CA LYS A 126 1.03 -20.18 -13.07
C LYS A 126 -0.09 -20.94 -12.36
N SER A 127 0.16 -22.18 -11.95
CA SER A 127 -0.79 -22.99 -11.18
C SER A 127 -1.08 -22.36 -9.81
N LEU A 128 -0.02 -21.92 -9.10
CA LEU A 128 -0.13 -21.26 -7.80
C LEU A 128 -0.80 -19.88 -7.89
N GLU A 129 -0.55 -19.11 -8.95
CA GLU A 129 -1.19 -17.82 -9.22
C GLU A 129 -2.67 -18.03 -9.58
N GLY A 130 -3.00 -19.07 -10.37
CA GLY A 130 -4.38 -19.44 -10.70
C GLY A 130 -5.21 -19.90 -9.49
N LYS A 131 -4.58 -20.56 -8.51
CA LYS A 131 -5.19 -20.92 -7.22
C LYS A 131 -5.25 -19.76 -6.22
N ASN A 132 -4.71 -18.59 -6.58
CA ASN A 132 -4.59 -17.40 -5.72
C ASN A 132 -3.82 -17.65 -4.40
N PHE A 133 -2.85 -18.57 -4.41
CA PHE A 133 -1.97 -18.82 -3.26
C PHE A 133 -0.79 -17.85 -3.23
N ILE A 134 -0.35 -17.42 -4.42
CA ILE A 134 0.72 -16.44 -4.61
C ILE A 134 0.22 -15.30 -5.49
N LYS A 135 0.82 -14.14 -5.32
CA LYS A 135 0.66 -13.00 -6.21
C LYS A 135 2.01 -12.53 -6.71
N SER A 136 2.00 -11.93 -7.90
CA SER A 136 3.18 -11.33 -8.48
C SER A 136 3.16 -9.81 -8.33
N ILE A 137 4.30 -9.23 -7.97
CA ILE A 137 4.50 -7.79 -7.79
C ILE A 137 5.78 -7.36 -8.50
N PHE A 138 5.85 -6.09 -8.86
CA PHE A 138 7.08 -5.46 -9.34
C PHE A 138 7.81 -4.79 -8.19
N ASN A 139 9.13 -4.98 -8.12
CA ASN A 139 9.94 -4.31 -7.12
C ASN A 139 10.25 -2.87 -7.55
N VAL A 140 9.91 -1.89 -6.72
CA VAL A 140 10.14 -0.47 -6.99
C VAL A 140 11.64 -0.11 -7.06
N LYS A 141 12.49 -0.70 -6.20
CA LYS A 141 13.94 -0.44 -6.22
C LYS A 141 14.61 -0.98 -7.49
N HIS A 142 13.98 -1.97 -8.14
CA HIS A 142 14.52 -2.64 -9.31
C HIS A 142 13.42 -2.86 -10.35
N PRO A 143 13.05 -1.79 -11.10
CA PRO A 143 12.02 -1.89 -12.13
C PRO A 143 12.38 -3.01 -13.12
N GLY A 144 11.43 -3.91 -13.36
CA GLY A 144 11.59 -5.08 -14.23
C GLY A 144 11.91 -6.40 -13.51
N LYS A 145 12.16 -6.42 -12.19
CA LYS A 145 12.26 -7.68 -11.42
C LYS A 145 10.88 -8.11 -10.92
N LYS A 146 10.31 -9.16 -11.55
CA LYS A 146 9.08 -9.82 -11.10
C LYS A 146 9.34 -10.63 -9.82
N VAL A 147 8.76 -10.18 -8.72
CA VAL A 147 8.86 -10.80 -7.39
C VAL A 147 7.54 -11.51 -7.09
N TYR A 148 7.63 -12.69 -6.48
CA TYR A 148 6.48 -13.47 -6.04
C TYR A 148 6.39 -13.44 -4.52
N MET A 149 5.17 -13.32 -4.00
CA MET A 149 4.87 -13.35 -2.57
C MET A 149 3.55 -14.07 -2.30
N LEU A 150 3.28 -14.39 -1.04
CA LEU A 150 1.99 -14.95 -0.63
C LEU A 150 0.85 -13.96 -0.91
N ALA A 151 -0.28 -14.46 -1.41
CA ALA A 151 -1.43 -13.63 -1.77
C ALA A 151 -1.99 -12.85 -0.56
N GLU A 152 -2.06 -13.53 0.58
CA GLU A 152 -2.59 -13.02 1.86
C GLU A 152 -1.72 -11.93 2.49
N LEU A 153 -0.42 -11.90 2.18
CA LEU A 153 0.50 -10.93 2.81
C LEU A 153 0.46 -9.60 2.09
N THR A 154 0.47 -8.51 2.86
CA THR A 154 0.77 -7.17 2.33
C THR A 154 2.28 -7.03 2.12
N PRO A 155 2.72 -6.56 0.94
CA PRO A 155 4.14 -6.34 0.68
C PRO A 155 4.68 -5.25 1.61
N ALA A 156 5.97 -5.35 1.95
CA ALA A 156 6.65 -4.30 2.69
C ALA A 156 6.77 -3.02 1.85
N GLU A 157 6.73 -1.85 2.50
CA GLU A 157 6.90 -0.53 1.87
C GLU A 157 8.20 -0.43 1.06
N ASP A 158 9.25 -1.11 1.50
CA ASP A 158 10.53 -1.22 0.77
C ASP A 158 10.40 -1.85 -0.63
N VAL A 159 9.39 -2.69 -0.83
CA VAL A 159 9.17 -3.42 -2.08
C VAL A 159 8.16 -2.68 -2.95
N THR A 160 7.10 -2.12 -2.35
CA THR A 160 6.07 -1.35 -3.05
C THR A 160 6.41 0.11 -3.26
N GLY A 161 7.45 0.67 -2.63
CA GLY A 161 7.79 2.09 -2.75
C GLY A 161 6.91 3.04 -1.94
N GLY A 162 6.03 2.52 -1.08
CA GLY A 162 5.11 3.33 -0.26
C GLY A 162 3.83 3.73 -0.99
N ALA A 163 3.13 4.74 -0.47
CA ALA A 163 1.80 5.15 -0.94
C ALA A 163 1.76 5.85 -2.32
N TRP A 164 2.93 6.08 -2.93
CA TRP A 164 3.10 6.79 -4.21
C TRP A 164 3.11 5.86 -5.43
N PHE A 165 3.03 4.56 -5.20
CA PHE A 165 3.18 3.54 -6.23
C PHE A 165 1.96 2.64 -6.28
N THR A 166 1.49 2.38 -7.50
CA THR A 166 0.42 1.43 -7.80
C THR A 166 1.03 0.31 -8.63
N ASP A 167 0.92 -0.93 -8.14
CA ASP A 167 1.49 -2.13 -8.80
C ASP A 167 2.99 -2.03 -9.16
N GLY A 168 3.76 -1.29 -8.37
CA GLY A 168 5.19 -1.08 -8.55
C GLY A 168 5.57 -0.04 -9.62
N VAL A 169 4.59 0.73 -10.11
CA VAL A 169 4.79 1.89 -10.97
C VAL A 169 4.44 3.16 -10.19
N LEU A 170 5.23 4.22 -10.36
CA LEU A 170 4.97 5.51 -9.72
C LEU A 170 3.69 6.11 -10.33
N ASP A 171 2.73 6.41 -9.47
CA ASP A 171 1.44 6.95 -9.88
C ASP A 171 1.54 8.48 -10.00
N ALA A 172 2.10 8.93 -11.13
CA ALA A 172 2.37 10.35 -11.37
C ALA A 172 1.08 11.17 -11.49
N GLU A 173 0.00 10.57 -11.99
CA GLU A 173 -1.32 11.20 -12.08
C GLU A 173 -1.89 11.43 -10.68
N PHE A 174 -1.84 10.40 -9.81
CA PHE A 174 -2.25 10.53 -8.42
C PHE A 174 -1.45 11.60 -7.67
N ILE A 175 -0.12 11.60 -7.82
CA ILE A 175 0.76 12.61 -7.22
C ILE A 175 0.39 14.01 -7.72
N GLY A 176 0.11 14.16 -9.02
CA GLY A 176 -0.29 15.42 -9.64
C GLY A 176 -1.60 15.96 -9.07
N VAL A 177 -2.66 15.12 -9.06
CA VAL A 177 -3.98 15.49 -8.52
C VAL A 177 -3.88 15.88 -7.04
N LEU A 178 -3.12 15.11 -6.25
CA LEU A 178 -2.94 15.42 -4.84
C LEU A 178 -2.12 16.70 -4.63
N SER A 179 -1.07 16.91 -5.42
CA SER A 179 -0.26 18.13 -5.39
C SER A 179 -1.10 19.36 -5.69
N ASP A 180 -1.93 19.31 -6.73
CA ASP A 180 -2.80 20.43 -7.12
C ASP A 180 -3.83 20.74 -6.02
N TYR A 181 -4.39 19.70 -5.39
CA TYR A 181 -5.30 19.86 -4.26
C TYR A 181 -4.61 20.53 -3.06
N ILE A 182 -3.42 20.05 -2.70
CA ILE A 182 -2.61 20.62 -1.60
C ILE A 182 -2.25 22.08 -1.93
N GLU A 183 -1.85 22.37 -3.17
CA GLU A 183 -1.52 23.74 -3.62
C GLU A 183 -2.72 24.66 -3.45
N MET A 184 -3.90 24.22 -3.88
CA MET A 184 -5.15 24.98 -3.73
C MET A 184 -5.52 25.21 -2.26
N GLN A 185 -5.42 24.19 -1.41
CA GLN A 185 -5.72 24.32 0.02
C GLN A 185 -4.76 25.27 0.73
N VAL A 186 -3.45 25.10 0.50
CA VAL A 186 -2.43 25.97 1.08
C VAL A 186 -2.60 27.39 0.55
N SER A 187 -2.96 27.58 -0.72
CA SER A 187 -3.21 28.90 -1.31
C SER A 187 -4.42 29.59 -0.68
N ASN A 188 -5.54 28.89 -0.50
CA ASN A 188 -6.73 29.45 0.17
C ASN A 188 -6.44 29.92 1.61
N ARG A 189 -5.49 29.27 2.29
CA ARG A 189 -5.04 29.65 3.64
C ARG A 189 -3.91 30.69 3.64
N SER A 190 -3.19 30.84 2.53
CA SER A 190 -2.01 31.72 2.41
C SER A 190 -2.33 33.13 1.91
N TRP A 191 -3.52 33.34 1.34
CA TRP A 191 -3.94 34.61 0.74
C TRP A 191 -5.27 35.07 1.32
N TYR A 192 -5.38 36.34 1.71
CA TYR A 192 -6.68 36.90 2.08
C TYR A 192 -7.38 37.49 0.85
N GLU A 193 -8.62 37.07 0.60
CA GLU A 193 -9.45 37.55 -0.50
C GLU A 193 -10.06 38.90 -0.13
N VAL A 194 -9.67 39.97 -0.84
CA VAL A 194 -10.36 41.27 -0.74
C VAL A 194 -11.31 41.39 -1.93
N VAL A 195 -12.61 41.25 -1.65
CA VAL A 195 -13.66 41.61 -2.61
C VAL A 195 -13.67 43.14 -2.74
N SER A 196 -13.32 43.66 -3.92
CA SER A 196 -13.42 45.10 -4.18
C SER A 196 -14.88 45.54 -4.06
N LYS A 197 -15.20 46.36 -3.04
CA LYS A 197 -16.52 47.03 -2.97
C LYS A 197 -16.64 48.00 -4.16
N PRO A 198 -17.80 48.10 -4.83
CA PRO A 198 -17.98 49.08 -5.89
C PRO A 198 -17.81 50.49 -5.33
N SER A 199 -16.95 51.30 -5.95
CA SER A 199 -16.82 52.72 -5.62
C SER A 199 -18.15 53.42 -5.90
N ALA A 200 -18.75 54.01 -4.88
CA ALA A 200 -19.88 54.92 -5.05
C ALA A 200 -19.40 56.15 -5.85
N GLY A 201 -19.67 56.19 -7.15
CA GLY A 201 -19.24 57.28 -8.03
C GLY A 201 -19.93 57.28 -9.40
N GLY A 202 -21.12 57.88 -9.47
CA GLY A 202 -21.67 58.59 -10.63
C GLY A 202 -21.85 57.84 -11.95
N SER A 203 -23.00 57.18 -12.14
CA SER A 203 -23.48 56.77 -13.46
C SER A 203 -24.18 57.95 -14.15
N ASN A 204 -23.55 58.55 -15.16
CA ASN A 204 -24.23 59.42 -16.13
C ASN A 204 -24.46 58.63 -17.43
N ASN A 205 -25.53 57.84 -17.45
CA ASN A 205 -26.01 57.21 -18.69
C ASN A 205 -26.70 58.25 -19.57
N LYS A 206 -25.95 58.83 -20.53
CA LYS A 206 -26.52 59.63 -21.62
C LYS A 206 -27.19 58.69 -22.63
N ARG A 207 -28.51 58.55 -22.52
CA ARG A 207 -29.37 57.80 -23.46
C ARG A 207 -29.26 58.39 -24.87
N GLN A 208 -28.84 57.60 -25.84
CA GLN A 208 -28.98 57.90 -27.27
C GLN A 208 -29.96 56.88 -27.87
N LYS A 209 -31.13 57.37 -28.30
CA LYS A 209 -32.16 56.56 -28.97
C LYS A 209 -31.77 56.39 -30.44
N LEU A 210 -31.81 55.17 -30.95
CA LEU A 210 -32.03 54.87 -32.37
C LEU A 210 -33.17 53.87 -32.52
N ASN A 211 -33.85 53.99 -33.65
CA ASN A 211 -35.24 53.63 -33.88
C ASN A 211 -35.30 52.54 -34.96
N THR A 212 -35.23 51.26 -34.58
CA THR A 212 -35.63 50.15 -35.46
C THR A 212 -35.95 48.95 -34.57
N GLY A 213 -37.21 48.51 -34.61
CA GLY A 213 -37.75 47.47 -33.73
C GLY A 213 -37.35 46.06 -34.17
N GLU A 214 -36.15 45.63 -33.81
CA GLU A 214 -35.76 44.23 -33.85
C GLU A 214 -35.24 43.79 -32.48
N ILE A 215 -35.92 42.80 -31.88
CA ILE A 215 -35.51 42.17 -30.63
C ILE A 215 -34.56 41.03 -31.00
N ALA A 216 -33.26 41.31 -31.04
CA ALA A 216 -32.24 40.29 -30.93
C ALA A 216 -31.87 40.13 -29.45
N LYS A 217 -32.42 39.11 -28.78
CA LYS A 217 -31.85 38.63 -27.50
C LYS A 217 -30.56 37.88 -27.81
N GLN A 218 -29.47 38.60 -28.03
CA GLN A 218 -28.15 38.08 -27.72
C GLN A 218 -27.99 38.14 -26.20
N THR A 219 -28.30 37.03 -25.54
CA THR A 219 -27.80 36.74 -24.20
C THR A 219 -26.29 36.52 -24.33
N GLU A 220 -25.56 37.62 -24.46
CA GLU A 220 -24.14 37.65 -24.14
C GLU A 220 -24.03 37.31 -22.65
N ILE A 221 -23.53 36.11 -22.36
CA ILE A 221 -23.02 35.77 -21.03
C ILE A 221 -21.69 36.51 -20.88
N THR A 222 -21.75 37.83 -20.73
CA THR A 222 -20.64 38.63 -20.19
C THR A 222 -20.72 38.53 -18.66
N ALA A 223 -20.39 37.33 -18.15
CA ALA A 223 -20.04 37.16 -16.74
C ALA A 223 -18.69 37.86 -16.53
N SER A 224 -18.75 39.15 -16.27
CA SER A 224 -17.67 39.92 -15.68
C SER A 224 -17.43 39.37 -14.27
N GLU A 225 -16.58 38.34 -14.18
CA GLU A 225 -16.04 37.85 -12.93
C GLU A 225 -15.35 39.02 -12.24
N LYS A 226 -15.94 39.49 -11.13
CA LYS A 226 -15.37 40.52 -10.26
C LYS A 226 -13.95 40.09 -9.90
N GLU A 227 -12.93 40.82 -10.36
CA GLU A 227 -11.52 40.51 -10.07
C GLU A 227 -11.28 40.45 -8.55
N LYS A 228 -11.20 39.21 -8.03
CA LYS A 228 -10.79 38.94 -6.65
C LYS A 228 -9.32 39.33 -6.51
N LYS A 229 -9.01 40.33 -5.67
CA LYS A 229 -7.63 40.75 -5.40
C LYS A 229 -7.11 40.00 -4.17
N TYR A 230 -6.00 39.30 -4.33
CA TYR A 230 -5.33 38.54 -3.27
C TYR A 230 -4.06 39.25 -2.81
N TYR A 231 -3.91 39.39 -1.50
CA TYR A 231 -2.75 40.02 -0.88
C TYR A 231 -2.08 39.04 0.11
N PRO A 232 -0.75 39.12 0.28
CA PRO A 232 -0.03 38.26 1.22
C PRO A 232 -0.29 38.71 2.67
N TYR A 233 -0.39 37.74 3.59
CA TYR A 233 -0.48 38.04 5.03
C TYR A 233 0.77 38.79 5.55
N PRO A 234 0.62 39.62 6.59
CA PRO A 234 1.73 40.38 7.19
C PRO A 234 2.80 39.47 7.82
N ALA A 235 3.99 40.03 8.05
CA ALA A 235 5.17 39.29 8.51
C ALA A 235 4.99 38.55 9.86
N ASP A 236 4.05 38.98 10.70
CA ASP A 236 3.73 38.35 11.99
C ASP A 236 2.70 37.21 11.90
N TYR A 237 2.24 36.83 10.70
CA TYR A 237 1.25 35.77 10.52
C TYR A 237 1.85 34.38 10.75
N LYS A 238 1.44 33.71 11.84
CA LYS A 238 1.93 32.39 12.25
C LYS A 238 1.01 31.22 11.91
N SER A 239 -0.20 31.47 11.40
CA SER A 239 -1.23 30.44 11.14
C SER A 239 -1.11 29.80 9.75
N TYR A 240 0.11 29.67 9.23
CA TYR A 240 0.33 28.91 8.00
C TYR A 240 0.07 27.42 8.25
N PRO A 241 -0.51 26.70 7.28
CA PRO A 241 -0.86 25.30 7.45
C PRO A 241 0.39 24.45 7.74
N THR A 242 0.28 23.63 8.78
CA THR A 242 1.31 22.66 9.18
C THR A 242 1.15 21.35 8.41
N VAL A 243 2.19 20.52 8.40
CA VAL A 243 2.12 19.16 7.80
C VAL A 243 0.97 18.34 8.39
N GLY A 244 0.77 18.41 9.71
CA GLY A 244 -0.30 17.68 10.40
C GLY A 244 -1.70 18.17 9.97
N GLU A 245 -1.90 19.49 9.87
CA GLU A 245 -3.18 20.04 9.41
C GLU A 245 -3.50 19.65 7.96
N ILE A 246 -2.50 19.73 7.07
CA ILE A 246 -2.64 19.32 5.67
C ILE A 246 -2.97 17.82 5.60
N THR A 247 -2.32 17.01 6.43
CA THR A 247 -2.56 15.55 6.51
C THR A 247 -3.99 15.23 6.92
N VAL A 248 -4.54 15.94 7.90
CA VAL A 248 -5.92 15.75 8.34
C VAL A 248 -6.90 16.16 7.23
N GLU A 249 -6.66 17.27 6.52
CA GLU A 249 -7.53 17.71 5.43
C GLU A 249 -7.51 16.78 4.22
N VAL A 250 -6.33 16.33 3.80
CA VAL A 250 -6.17 15.37 2.70
C VAL A 250 -6.94 14.09 3.01
N ASN A 251 -6.74 13.52 4.20
CA ASN A 251 -7.45 12.31 4.61
C ASN A 251 -8.97 12.52 4.82
N LYS A 252 -9.42 13.74 5.13
CA LYS A 252 -10.85 14.08 5.29
C LYS A 252 -11.59 14.17 3.95
N THR A 253 -10.91 14.59 2.89
CA THR A 253 -11.55 14.75 1.57
C THR A 253 -11.74 13.45 0.80
N GLY A 254 -11.06 12.37 1.19
CA GLY A 254 -11.21 11.06 0.55
C GLY A 254 -10.67 11.01 -0.88
N ILE A 255 -9.81 11.96 -1.26
CA ILE A 255 -9.11 11.97 -2.56
C ILE A 255 -8.18 10.76 -2.67
N THR A 256 -7.64 10.29 -1.54
CA THR A 256 -6.70 9.19 -1.49
C THR A 256 -7.41 7.87 -1.14
N PRO A 257 -7.15 6.78 -1.88
CA PRO A 257 -7.74 5.46 -1.58
C PRO A 257 -7.15 4.87 -0.29
N VAL A 258 -5.96 5.32 0.12
CA VAL A 258 -5.25 4.92 1.32
C VAL A 258 -5.05 6.13 2.22
N LYS A 259 -5.15 5.94 3.54
CA LYS A 259 -4.80 6.99 4.51
C LYS A 259 -3.31 7.27 4.44
N LEU A 260 -2.94 8.50 4.11
CA LEU A 260 -1.56 8.92 4.06
C LEU A 260 -1.08 9.31 5.46
N ASP A 261 0.15 8.91 5.78
CA ASP A 261 0.87 9.33 6.97
C ASP A 261 1.53 10.71 6.77
N GLU A 262 1.90 11.34 7.89
CA GLU A 262 2.56 12.65 7.87
C GLU A 262 3.92 12.61 7.16
N GLY A 263 4.62 11.46 7.18
CA GLY A 263 5.91 11.28 6.52
C GLY A 263 5.77 11.36 5.00
N SER A 264 4.81 10.62 4.43
CA SER A 264 4.50 10.69 3.00
C SER A 264 4.14 12.12 2.58
N ILE A 265 3.25 12.79 3.31
CA ILE A 265 2.83 14.16 2.97
C ILE A 265 3.97 15.16 3.11
N SER A 266 4.84 15.01 4.13
CA SER A 266 6.05 15.83 4.26
C SER A 266 6.96 15.69 3.04
N GLN A 267 7.17 14.46 2.55
CA GLN A 267 7.96 14.21 1.35
C GLN A 267 7.35 14.88 0.11
N LEU A 268 6.04 14.79 -0.08
CA LEU A 268 5.35 15.44 -1.18
C LEU A 268 5.46 16.97 -1.09
N LEU A 269 5.26 17.55 0.09
CA LEU A 269 5.40 19.00 0.30
C LEU A 269 6.81 19.50 -0.02
N ARG A 270 7.85 18.73 0.33
CA ARG A 270 9.23 19.04 -0.05
C ARG A 270 9.44 19.01 -1.56
N MET A 271 8.86 18.03 -2.26
CA MET A 271 8.90 17.97 -3.73
C MET A 271 8.20 19.19 -4.34
N MET A 272 7.03 19.57 -3.84
CA MET A 272 6.32 20.78 -4.29
C MET A 272 7.09 22.07 -4.01
N CYS A 273 7.89 22.12 -2.94
CA CYS A 273 8.81 23.24 -2.69
C CYS A 273 9.94 23.30 -3.72
N PHE A 274 10.49 22.15 -4.12
CA PHE A 274 11.51 22.07 -5.16
C PHE A 274 10.96 22.52 -6.52
N ASP A 275 9.73 22.14 -6.85
CA ASP A 275 9.02 22.56 -8.06
C ASP A 275 8.62 24.05 -8.06
N GLY A 276 8.93 24.78 -6.97
CA GLY A 276 8.62 26.20 -6.82
C GLY A 276 7.13 26.52 -6.64
N ARG A 277 6.31 25.51 -6.32
CA ARG A 277 4.87 25.69 -6.07
C ARG A 277 4.59 26.18 -4.64
N LEU A 278 5.37 25.68 -3.67
CA LEU A 278 5.26 26.00 -2.25
C LEU A 278 6.57 26.57 -1.69
N ILE A 279 6.47 27.34 -0.60
CA ILE A 279 7.59 27.85 0.19
C ILE A 279 7.50 27.24 1.59
N ALA A 280 8.55 26.56 2.02
CA ALA A 280 8.70 26.08 3.38
C ALA A 280 9.10 27.24 4.32
N LEU A 281 8.44 27.31 5.47
CA LEU A 281 8.64 28.29 6.53
C LEU A 281 8.96 27.53 7.83
N ASN A 282 9.75 28.15 8.72
CA ASN A 282 10.12 27.61 10.04
C ASN A 282 10.68 26.17 9.96
N ASP A 283 11.77 25.96 9.22
CA ASP A 283 12.41 24.64 9.06
C ASP A 283 11.47 23.51 8.59
N HIS A 284 10.70 23.75 7.53
CA HIS A 284 9.77 22.76 6.91
C HIS A 284 8.57 22.34 7.78
N THR A 285 8.25 23.11 8.82
CA THR A 285 7.06 22.86 9.65
C THR A 285 5.80 23.48 9.05
N ASN A 286 5.93 24.64 8.40
CA ASN A 286 4.83 25.42 7.82
C ASN A 286 5.03 25.60 6.32
N TYR A 287 3.94 25.67 5.56
CA TYR A 287 3.99 25.84 4.10
C TYR A 287 3.11 27.01 3.64
N LYS A 288 3.61 27.76 2.65
CA LYS A 288 2.91 28.85 1.98
C LYS A 288 2.90 28.62 0.48
N ALA A 289 1.78 28.90 -0.19
CA ALA A 289 1.70 28.80 -1.65
C ALA A 289 2.34 30.02 -2.33
N VAL A 290 3.06 29.77 -3.43
CA VAL A 290 3.64 30.83 -4.27
C VAL A 290 2.57 31.45 -5.15
N ARG A 291 1.68 30.63 -5.71
CA ARG A 291 0.62 31.04 -6.64
C ARG A 291 -0.67 31.36 -5.90
N ARG A 292 -1.42 32.32 -6.45
CA ARG A 292 -2.77 32.65 -5.97
C ARG A 292 -3.78 31.60 -6.44
N PRO A 293 -4.94 31.44 -5.77
CA PRO A 293 -5.93 30.44 -6.17
C PRO A 293 -6.36 30.58 -7.64
N ASN A 294 -6.57 31.81 -8.12
CA ASN A 294 -6.94 32.09 -9.51
C ASN A 294 -5.81 31.80 -10.52
N GLU A 295 -4.56 31.93 -10.09
CA GLU A 295 -3.38 31.64 -10.93
C GLU A 295 -3.14 30.13 -11.04
N ILE A 296 -3.46 29.37 -9.99
CA ILE A 296 -3.40 27.89 -10.01
C ILE A 296 -4.41 27.34 -11.02
N ILE A 297 -5.65 27.85 -11.01
CA ILE A 297 -6.71 27.42 -11.95
C ILE A 297 -6.33 27.76 -13.40
N LYS A 298 -5.76 28.94 -13.65
CA LYS A 298 -5.28 29.33 -14.99
C LYS A 298 -4.09 28.49 -15.45
N ALA A 299 -3.10 28.29 -14.59
CA ALA A 299 -1.93 27.47 -14.91
C ALA A 299 -2.30 26.01 -15.24
N ARG A 300 -3.32 25.46 -14.57
CA ARG A 300 -3.87 24.13 -14.89
C ARG A 300 -4.55 24.09 -16.26
N ALA A 301 -5.35 25.12 -16.58
CA ALA A 301 -6.00 25.24 -17.88
C ALA A 301 -5.00 25.39 -19.03
N ASP A 302 -3.86 26.03 -18.79
CA ASP A 302 -2.78 26.17 -19.76
C ASP A 302 -1.92 24.91 -19.89
N SER A 303 -1.73 24.12 -18.83
CA SER A 303 -1.00 22.84 -18.88
C SER A 303 -1.78 21.71 -19.55
N ASP A 304 -3.13 21.75 -19.50
CA ASP A 304 -4.01 20.79 -20.20
C ASP A 304 -4.21 21.15 -21.68
N ARG A 305 -3.72 22.30 -22.14
CA ARG A 305 -3.82 22.72 -23.55
C ARG A 305 -2.75 21.97 -24.36
N PRO A 306 -3.12 21.22 -25.43
CA PRO A 306 -2.13 20.56 -26.27
C PRO A 306 -1.19 21.59 -26.91
N PRO A 307 0.10 21.27 -27.11
CA PRO A 307 1.06 22.21 -27.69
C PRO A 307 0.54 22.69 -29.04
N GLU A 308 0.48 24.01 -29.21
CA GLU A 308 0.16 24.62 -30.50
C GLU A 308 1.23 24.18 -31.51
N VAL A 309 0.78 23.48 -32.55
CA VAL A 309 1.59 23.04 -33.70
C VAL A 309 1.71 24.19 -34.70
#